data_AF-A0A5E6NBY4-F1
#
_entry.id   AF-A0A5E6NBY4-F1
#
_cell.length_a   1.000
_cell.length_b   1.000
_cell.length_c   1.000
_cell.angle_alpha   90.00
_cell.angle_beta   90.00
_cell.angle_gamma   90.00
#
_symmetry.space_group_name_H-M   'P 1'
#
loop_
_entity.id
_entity.type
_entity.pdbx_description
1 polymer ?
#
loop_
_entity_poly.entity_id
_entity_poly.type
_entity_poly.pdbx_seq_one_letter_code
_entity_poly.pdbx_strand_id
1 'polypeptide(L)'
;MGKNWILLIIPIYAKVSNNIRRIKMKRVFAAINEHQKNTLCHKLFKDVYSINQADVVEKMHLWAPLFVHLAMTFRDINQMFYFTKHPKNDKQKAINAHAEIDSTHWDMLKDDLKTLGLYDKVKNYGDAMNMIWLDRGAPIRNYMYQVIVRAQMCGDNVFLKIAALESGEATVKCFLHN
;
A
#
# COMPACT_ATOMS: atom_id res chain seq x y z
N MET A 1 16.51 25.79 -7.39
CA MET A 1 15.98 25.31 -6.10
C MET A 1 14.64 25.99 -5.83
N GLY A 2 13.73 25.35 -5.08
CA GLY A 2 12.60 26.00 -4.40
C GLY A 2 11.40 26.41 -5.27
N LYS A 3 10.42 25.50 -5.43
CA LYS A 3 9.00 25.87 -5.59
C LYS A 3 8.14 24.98 -4.69
N ASN A 4 7.60 25.57 -3.62
CA ASN A 4 6.74 24.90 -2.64
C ASN A 4 5.34 24.65 -3.23
N TRP A 5 4.90 23.39 -3.21
CA TRP A 5 3.58 22.97 -3.71
C TRP A 5 2.43 23.14 -2.69
N ILE A 6 2.60 24.04 -1.71
CA ILE A 6 1.73 24.15 -0.52
C ILE A 6 0.54 25.13 -0.71
N LEU A 7 0.50 25.89 -1.82
CA LEU A 7 -0.50 26.97 -2.02
C LEU A 7 -1.53 26.69 -3.13
N LEU A 8 -2.32 25.62 -2.97
CA LEU A 8 -3.61 25.44 -3.65
C LEU A 8 -4.60 24.79 -2.67
N ILE A 9 -5.88 25.22 -2.69
CA ILE A 9 -6.97 24.91 -1.72
C ILE A 9 -6.83 25.84 -0.48
N ILE A 10 -7.71 26.80 -0.14
CA ILE A 10 -9.19 26.89 0.10
C ILE A 10 -9.65 28.35 -0.24
N PRO A 11 -10.95 28.78 -0.43
CA PRO A 11 -12.28 28.12 -0.55
C PRO A 11 -13.07 28.48 -1.86
N ILE A 12 -14.33 28.03 -2.00
CA ILE A 12 -15.57 28.86 -2.15
C ILE A 12 -16.82 27.97 -2.41
N TYR A 13 -17.80 28.11 -1.51
CA TYR A 13 -19.26 27.91 -1.56
C TYR A 13 -19.97 26.61 -2.02
N ALA A 14 -20.93 26.26 -1.15
CA ALA A 14 -21.81 25.11 -1.18
C ALA A 14 -22.96 25.21 -2.22
N LYS A 15 -22.72 24.65 -3.41
CA LYS A 15 -23.69 23.75 -4.10
C LYS A 15 -23.05 22.92 -5.21
N VAL A 16 -21.85 23.30 -5.67
CA VAL A 16 -21.07 22.61 -6.73
C VAL A 16 -20.18 21.46 -6.17
N SER A 17 -20.45 20.98 -4.96
CA SER A 17 -19.60 20.02 -4.23
C SER A 17 -19.41 18.69 -4.98
N ASN A 18 -20.50 18.05 -5.40
CA ASN A 18 -20.44 16.67 -5.90
C ASN A 18 -19.79 16.54 -7.28
N ASN A 19 -20.06 17.48 -8.20
CA ASN A 19 -19.41 17.47 -9.52
C ASN A 19 -17.90 17.77 -9.40
N ILE A 20 -17.48 18.73 -8.57
CA ILE A 20 -16.05 19.01 -8.36
C ILE A 20 -15.34 17.83 -7.69
N ARG A 21 -15.96 17.18 -6.68
CA ARG A 21 -15.40 15.96 -6.06
C ARG A 21 -15.30 14.80 -7.06
N ARG A 22 -16.32 14.59 -7.90
CA ARG A 22 -16.30 13.55 -8.96
C ARG A 22 -15.23 13.82 -10.02
N ILE A 23 -15.05 15.07 -10.45
CA ILE A 23 -13.98 15.48 -11.38
C ILE A 23 -12.60 15.27 -10.76
N LYS A 24 -12.43 15.56 -9.46
CA LYS A 24 -11.19 15.28 -8.73
C LYS A 24 -10.89 13.77 -8.66
N MET A 25 -11.87 12.93 -8.31
CA MET A 25 -11.66 11.47 -8.28
C MET A 25 -11.32 10.88 -9.66
N LYS A 26 -11.94 11.35 -10.75
CA LYS A 26 -11.54 10.94 -12.11
C LYS A 26 -10.06 11.22 -12.38
N ARG A 27 -9.52 12.35 -11.91
CA ARG A 27 -8.10 12.68 -12.04
C ARG A 27 -7.20 11.81 -11.15
N VAL A 28 -7.65 11.45 -9.95
CA VAL A 28 -6.94 10.49 -9.08
C VAL A 28 -6.82 9.13 -9.78
N PHE A 29 -7.92 8.56 -10.26
CA PHE A 29 -7.88 7.27 -10.97
C PHE A 29 -7.07 7.34 -12.27
N ALA A 30 -7.11 8.45 -13.01
CA ALA A 30 -6.25 8.63 -14.18
C ALA A 30 -4.75 8.60 -13.81
N ALA A 31 -4.36 9.27 -12.72
CA ALA A 31 -2.98 9.26 -12.22
C ALA A 31 -2.54 7.89 -11.68
N ILE A 32 -3.44 7.15 -11.03
CA ILE A 32 -3.20 5.75 -10.62
C ILE A 32 -2.94 4.88 -11.86
N ASN A 33 -3.82 4.95 -12.88
CA ASN A 33 -3.67 4.17 -14.11
C ASN A 33 -2.38 4.52 -14.88
N GLU A 34 -1.98 5.79 -14.89
CA GLU A 34 -0.71 6.23 -15.47
C GLU A 34 0.50 5.69 -14.69
N HIS A 35 0.44 5.75 -13.35
CA HIS A 35 1.47 5.17 -12.49
C HIS A 35 1.60 3.66 -12.70
N GLN A 36 0.49 2.92 -12.79
CA GLN A 36 0.48 1.48 -13.07
C GLN A 36 1.12 1.13 -14.42
N LYS A 37 0.82 1.89 -15.48
CA LYS A 37 1.48 1.72 -16.79
C LYS A 37 2.99 1.91 -16.70
N ASN A 38 3.44 2.96 -16.01
CA ASN A 38 4.87 3.23 -15.81
C ASN A 38 5.55 2.15 -14.95
N THR A 39 4.85 1.63 -13.94
CA THR A 39 5.29 0.53 -13.09
C THR A 39 5.48 -0.78 -13.86
N LEU A 40 4.54 -1.14 -14.74
CA LEU A 40 4.65 -2.32 -15.63
C LEU A 40 5.83 -2.25 -16.61
N CYS A 41 6.33 -1.05 -16.94
CA CYS A 41 7.53 -0.89 -17.76
C CYS A 41 8.83 -1.22 -17.01
N HIS A 42 8.82 -1.31 -15.67
CA HIS A 42 10.01 -1.56 -14.86
C HIS A 42 10.56 -2.98 -15.08
N LYS A 43 11.90 -3.13 -15.10
CA LYS A 43 12.60 -4.38 -15.45
C LYS A 43 12.12 -5.58 -14.61
N LEU A 44 11.82 -5.37 -13.32
CA LEU A 44 11.30 -6.41 -12.42
C LEU A 44 10.07 -7.14 -12.96
N PHE A 45 9.12 -6.42 -13.58
CA PHE A 45 7.90 -7.02 -14.15
C PHE A 45 8.16 -7.84 -15.42
N LYS A 46 9.35 -7.73 -16.02
CA LYS A 46 9.79 -8.58 -17.14
C LYS A 46 10.58 -9.77 -16.61
N ASP A 47 11.48 -9.52 -15.66
CA ASP A 47 12.39 -10.53 -15.09
C ASP A 47 11.66 -11.59 -14.24
N VAL A 48 10.54 -11.23 -13.60
CA VAL A 48 9.79 -12.13 -12.69
C VAL A 48 9.22 -13.36 -13.40
N TYR A 49 9.02 -13.32 -14.72
CA TYR A 49 8.55 -14.45 -15.51
C TYR A 49 9.67 -15.39 -16.01
N SER A 50 10.94 -15.02 -15.81
CA SER A 50 12.12 -15.82 -16.23
C SER A 50 12.98 -16.31 -15.06
N ILE A 51 12.61 -15.99 -13.82
CA ILE A 51 13.33 -16.44 -12.62
C ILE A 51 13.02 -17.92 -12.33
N ASN A 52 14.02 -18.70 -11.92
CA ASN A 52 13.81 -20.09 -11.50
C ASN A 52 13.41 -20.17 -10.00
N GLN A 53 12.84 -21.30 -9.58
CA GLN A 53 12.34 -21.47 -8.21
C GLN A 53 13.44 -21.38 -7.12
N ALA A 54 14.67 -21.82 -7.40
CA ALA A 54 15.77 -21.75 -6.42
C ALA A 54 16.18 -20.29 -6.16
N ASP A 55 16.29 -19.49 -7.23
CA ASP A 55 16.56 -18.04 -7.13
C ASP A 55 15.45 -17.30 -6.38
N VAL A 56 14.18 -17.73 -6.52
CA VAL A 56 13.05 -17.18 -5.75
C VAL A 56 13.22 -17.46 -4.27
N VAL A 57 13.52 -18.70 -3.87
CA VAL A 57 13.75 -19.08 -2.47
C VAL A 57 14.92 -18.29 -1.87
N GLU A 58 16.02 -18.13 -2.60
CA GLU A 58 17.16 -17.33 -2.16
C GLU A 58 16.79 -15.86 -1.94
N LYS A 59 16.09 -15.23 -2.90
CA LYS A 59 15.67 -13.82 -2.76
C LYS A 59 14.64 -13.64 -1.66
N MET A 60 13.75 -14.61 -1.45
CA MET A 60 12.75 -14.56 -0.38
C MET A 60 13.37 -14.67 1.02
N HIS A 61 14.53 -15.32 1.20
CA HIS A 61 15.28 -15.21 2.47
C HIS A 61 15.68 -13.76 2.81
N LEU A 62 15.92 -12.91 1.81
CA LEU A 62 16.25 -11.49 2.00
C LEU A 62 15.00 -10.60 2.07
N TRP A 63 13.97 -10.91 1.27
CA TRP A 63 12.79 -10.06 1.13
C TRP A 63 11.68 -10.36 2.14
N ALA A 64 11.56 -11.59 2.65
CA ALA A 64 10.49 -11.95 3.58
C ALA A 64 10.40 -11.05 4.83
N PRO A 65 11.50 -10.69 5.53
CA PRO A 65 11.41 -9.75 6.66
C PRO A 65 10.86 -8.38 6.26
N LEU A 66 11.24 -7.88 5.08
CA LEU A 66 10.78 -6.60 4.55
C LEU A 66 9.30 -6.65 4.15
N PHE A 67 8.86 -7.74 3.51
CA PHE A 67 7.45 -7.95 3.16
C PHE A 67 6.57 -8.17 4.39
N VAL A 68 7.05 -8.88 5.43
CA VAL A 68 6.33 -9.01 6.70
C VAL A 68 6.15 -7.64 7.35
N HIS A 69 7.21 -6.81 7.42
CA HIS A 69 7.08 -5.45 7.94
C HIS A 69 6.08 -4.61 7.12
N LEU A 70 6.14 -4.68 5.78
CA LEU A 70 5.23 -3.96 4.89
C LEU A 70 3.77 -4.41 5.06
N ALA A 71 3.50 -5.71 5.00
CA ALA A 71 2.14 -6.26 5.06
C ALA A 71 1.49 -6.04 6.44
N MET A 72 2.23 -6.26 7.52
CA MET A 72 1.73 -6.05 8.88
C MET A 72 1.48 -4.55 9.16
N THR A 73 2.36 -3.66 8.68
CA THR A 73 2.13 -2.21 8.84
C THR A 73 0.94 -1.75 7.99
N PHE A 74 0.73 -2.31 6.80
CA PHE A 74 -0.43 -1.98 5.96
C PHE A 74 -1.76 -2.46 6.57
N ARG A 75 -1.78 -3.65 7.19
CA ARG A 75 -2.89 -4.12 8.03
C ARG A 75 -3.19 -3.13 9.15
N ASP A 76 -2.17 -2.71 9.90
CA ASP A 76 -2.37 -1.81 11.04
C ASP A 76 -2.86 -0.42 10.57
N ILE A 77 -2.34 0.11 9.45
CA ILE A 77 -2.86 1.34 8.82
C ILE A 77 -4.36 1.24 8.49
N ASN A 78 -4.78 0.11 7.92
CA ASN A 78 -6.17 -0.15 7.59
C ASN A 78 -7.08 -0.14 8.82
N GLN A 79 -6.69 -0.86 9.87
CA GLN A 79 -7.44 -0.95 11.13
C GLN A 79 -7.42 0.35 11.95
N MET A 80 -6.32 1.11 11.93
CA MET A 80 -6.14 2.29 12.79
C MET A 80 -6.64 3.60 12.17
N PHE A 81 -6.54 3.78 10.85
CA PHE A 81 -6.80 5.07 10.20
C PHE A 81 -7.93 5.03 9.16
N TYR A 82 -8.09 3.93 8.43
CA TYR A 82 -9.15 3.83 7.41
C TYR A 82 -10.47 3.33 7.99
N PHE A 83 -10.44 2.26 8.79
CA PHE A 83 -11.60 1.74 9.49
C PHE A 83 -12.27 2.79 10.39
N THR A 84 -13.60 2.78 10.42
CA THR A 84 -14.43 3.77 11.15
C THR A 84 -15.41 3.02 12.04
N LYS A 85 -15.17 2.97 13.35
CA LYS A 85 -15.94 2.17 14.34
C LYS A 85 -17.47 2.36 14.28
N HIS A 86 -17.92 3.57 13.95
CA HIS A 86 -19.34 3.92 13.85
C HIS A 86 -19.62 4.57 12.48
N PRO A 87 -19.75 3.77 11.40
CA PRO A 87 -19.90 4.30 10.04
C PRO A 87 -21.29 4.93 9.85
N LYS A 88 -21.32 6.21 9.52
CA LYS A 88 -22.54 7.04 9.44
C LYS A 88 -23.24 6.98 8.07
N ASN A 89 -22.61 6.37 7.08
CA ASN A 89 -23.12 6.27 5.71
C ASN A 89 -22.47 5.11 4.95
N ASP A 90 -23.06 4.71 3.82
CA ASP A 90 -22.64 3.51 3.10
C ASP A 90 -21.25 3.61 2.46
N LYS A 91 -20.72 4.82 2.25
CA LYS A 91 -19.32 4.99 1.79
C LYS A 91 -18.33 4.67 2.90
N GLN A 92 -18.66 5.02 4.16
CA GLN A 92 -17.85 4.59 5.31
C GLN A 92 -17.99 3.09 5.55
N LYS A 93 -19.16 2.48 5.34
CA LYS A 93 -19.31 1.02 5.40
C LYS A 93 -18.47 0.32 4.32
N ALA A 94 -18.48 0.82 3.08
CA ALA A 94 -17.66 0.29 2.00
C ALA A 94 -16.16 0.40 2.28
N ILE A 95 -15.70 1.55 2.82
CA ILE A 95 -14.31 1.73 3.27
C ILE A 95 -13.95 0.75 4.39
N ASN A 96 -14.84 0.51 5.36
CA ASN A 96 -14.61 -0.47 6.42
C ASN A 96 -14.45 -1.89 5.84
N ALA A 97 -15.38 -2.33 4.99
CA ALA A 97 -15.32 -3.67 4.38
C ALA A 97 -14.05 -3.86 3.53
N HIS A 98 -13.63 -2.82 2.80
CA HIS A 98 -12.36 -2.82 2.06
C HIS A 98 -11.16 -2.94 3.02
N ALA A 99 -11.11 -2.11 4.06
CA ALA A 99 -10.03 -2.13 5.05
C ALA A 99 -9.96 -3.45 5.84
N GLU A 100 -11.10 -4.10 6.10
CA GLU A 100 -11.18 -5.43 6.70
C GLU A 100 -10.57 -6.51 5.79
N ILE A 101 -10.87 -6.49 4.49
CA ILE A 101 -10.28 -7.40 3.49
C ILE A 101 -8.77 -7.17 3.36
N ASP A 102 -8.33 -5.93 3.15
CA ASP A 102 -6.90 -5.58 3.06
C ASP A 102 -6.11 -5.99 4.32
N SER A 103 -6.78 -6.02 5.48
CA SER A 103 -6.18 -6.45 6.74
C SER A 103 -5.92 -7.96 6.84
N THR A 104 -6.42 -8.78 5.93
CA THR A 104 -6.10 -10.22 5.85
C THR A 104 -5.03 -10.54 4.80
N HIS A 105 -4.60 -9.58 3.98
CA HIS A 105 -3.65 -9.84 2.88
C HIS A 105 -2.28 -10.37 3.33
N TRP A 106 -1.91 -10.19 4.60
CA TRP A 106 -0.70 -10.79 5.18
C TRP A 106 -0.77 -12.34 5.27
N ASP A 107 -1.98 -12.93 5.30
CA ASP A 107 -2.16 -14.39 5.29
C ASP A 107 -1.70 -15.01 3.96
N MET A 108 -1.86 -14.29 2.83
CA MET A 108 -1.32 -14.73 1.52
C MET A 108 0.20 -14.85 1.57
N LEU A 109 0.90 -13.82 2.06
CA LEU A 109 2.36 -13.84 2.25
C LEU A 109 2.79 -15.01 3.17
N LYS A 110 2.01 -15.30 4.21
CA LYS A 110 2.27 -16.43 5.12
C LYS A 110 2.13 -17.77 4.42
N ASP A 111 1.14 -17.95 3.56
CA ASP A 111 0.95 -19.19 2.80
C ASP A 111 1.97 -19.35 1.65
N ASP A 112 2.41 -18.25 1.02
CA ASP A 112 3.57 -18.24 0.10
C ASP A 112 4.84 -18.69 0.83
N LEU A 113 5.10 -18.15 2.03
CA LEU A 113 6.27 -18.52 2.83
C LEU A 113 6.23 -19.98 3.31
N LYS A 114 5.04 -20.56 3.55
CA LYS A 114 4.91 -22.01 3.81
C LYS A 114 5.21 -22.82 2.56
N THR A 115 4.68 -22.41 1.41
CA THR A 115 4.86 -23.08 0.11
C THR A 115 6.33 -23.13 -0.31
N LEU A 116 7.08 -22.06 -0.04
CA LEU A 116 8.54 -22.00 -0.22
C LEU A 116 9.32 -22.73 0.88
N GLY A 117 8.66 -23.29 1.89
CA GLY A 117 9.29 -23.96 3.02
C GLY A 117 10.14 -23.04 3.90
N LEU A 118 9.80 -21.75 3.96
CA LEU A 118 10.50 -20.68 4.66
C LEU A 118 9.86 -20.28 5.99
N TYR A 119 8.54 -20.42 6.13
CA TYR A 119 7.74 -19.90 7.24
C TYR A 119 8.28 -20.34 8.62
N ASP A 120 8.46 -21.65 8.84
CA ASP A 120 8.97 -22.21 10.09
C ASP A 120 10.51 -22.21 10.20
N LYS A 121 11.21 -21.60 9.23
CA LYS A 121 12.69 -21.61 9.14
C LYS A 121 13.28 -20.22 9.36
N VAL A 122 12.82 -19.51 10.37
CA VAL A 122 13.45 -18.27 10.86
C VAL A 122 14.79 -18.62 11.50
N LYS A 123 15.85 -18.69 10.68
CA LYS A 123 17.19 -19.11 11.11
C LYS A 123 17.83 -18.16 12.14
N ASN A 124 17.50 -16.87 12.10
CA ASN A 124 18.04 -15.86 13.01
C ASN A 124 17.12 -14.63 13.07
N TYR A 125 16.59 -14.32 14.26
CA TYR A 125 15.80 -13.10 14.49
C TYR A 125 16.64 -11.82 14.36
N GLY A 126 17.93 -11.87 14.72
CA GLY A 126 18.84 -10.73 14.58
C GLY A 126 19.02 -10.31 13.13
N ASP A 127 19.10 -11.27 12.20
CA ASP A 127 19.20 -10.95 10.76
C ASP A 127 17.90 -10.36 10.23
N ALA A 128 16.73 -10.87 10.65
CA ALA A 128 15.44 -10.28 10.30
C ALA A 128 15.31 -8.84 10.83
N MET A 129 15.71 -8.60 12.08
CA MET A 129 15.79 -7.24 12.65
C MET A 129 16.76 -6.35 11.87
N ASN A 130 17.94 -6.85 11.51
CA ASN A 130 18.94 -6.10 10.74
C ASN A 130 18.42 -5.75 9.34
N MET A 131 17.75 -6.67 8.64
CA MET A 131 17.10 -6.40 7.35
C MET A 131 16.03 -5.30 7.49
N ILE A 132 15.16 -5.39 8.51
CA ILE A 132 14.05 -4.44 8.70
C ILE A 132 14.53 -3.06 9.18
N TRP A 133 15.50 -2.99 10.10
CA TRP A 133 15.79 -1.77 10.87
C TRP A 133 17.09 -1.04 10.52
N LEU A 134 18.08 -1.70 9.90
CA LEU A 134 19.27 -1.01 9.38
C LEU A 134 18.97 -0.34 8.02
N ASP A 135 19.99 0.28 7.42
CA ASP A 135 19.84 1.10 6.20
C ASP A 135 19.21 0.36 5.02
N ARG A 136 19.45 -0.96 4.90
CA ARG A 136 18.84 -1.80 3.85
C ARG A 136 17.31 -1.79 3.89
N GLY A 137 16.70 -1.75 5.07
CA GLY A 137 15.25 -1.64 5.24
C GLY A 137 14.70 -0.22 5.18
N ALA A 138 15.57 0.81 5.20
CA ALA A 138 15.16 2.20 5.31
C ALA A 138 14.20 2.66 4.19
N PRO A 139 14.32 2.24 2.91
CA PRO A 139 13.35 2.57 1.88
C PRO A 139 11.93 2.09 2.21
N ILE A 140 11.78 0.88 2.76
CA ILE A 140 10.48 0.29 3.13
C ILE A 140 9.91 0.98 4.37
N ARG A 141 10.74 1.20 5.42
CA ARG A 141 10.31 1.94 6.62
C ARG A 141 9.86 3.36 6.27
N ASN A 142 10.65 4.09 5.50
CA ASN A 142 10.34 5.46 5.08
C ASN A 142 9.06 5.50 4.22
N TYR A 143 8.86 4.52 3.32
CA TYR A 143 7.62 4.39 2.58
C TYR A 143 6.42 4.17 3.52
N MET A 144 6.49 3.20 4.43
CA MET A 144 5.43 2.93 5.41
C MET A 144 5.12 4.15 6.30
N TYR A 145 6.12 4.85 6.83
CA TYR A 145 5.91 6.07 7.61
C TYR A 145 5.21 7.17 6.81
N GLN A 146 5.55 7.33 5.53
CA GLN A 146 4.86 8.26 4.64
C GLN A 146 3.42 7.82 4.32
N VAL A 147 3.12 6.52 4.28
CA VAL A 147 1.72 6.03 4.18
C VAL A 147 0.95 6.30 5.47
N ILE A 148 1.54 6.07 6.66
CA ILE A 148 0.92 6.40 7.97
C ILE A 148 0.53 7.88 8.03
N VAL A 149 1.46 8.79 7.71
CA VAL A 149 1.20 10.24 7.71
C VAL A 149 0.07 10.60 6.74
N ARG A 150 0.04 10.02 5.54
CA ARG A 150 -1.05 10.26 4.56
C ARG A 150 -2.38 9.70 5.03
N ALA A 151 -2.40 8.53 5.67
CA ALA A 151 -3.60 7.92 6.23
C ALA A 151 -4.20 8.79 7.35
N GLN A 152 -3.36 9.29 8.25
CA GLN A 152 -3.76 10.26 9.29
C GLN A 152 -4.32 11.55 8.67
N MET A 153 -3.67 12.11 7.64
CA MET A 153 -4.13 13.31 6.93
C MET A 153 -5.48 13.15 6.20
N CYS A 154 -5.97 11.92 5.99
CA CYS A 154 -7.29 11.71 5.40
C CYS A 154 -8.43 12.15 6.33
N GLY A 155 -8.25 12.04 7.65
CA GLY A 155 -9.29 12.27 8.65
C GLY A 155 -10.59 11.52 8.32
N ASP A 156 -11.75 12.15 8.52
CA ASP A 156 -13.06 11.60 8.15
C ASP A 156 -13.41 11.71 6.65
N ASN A 157 -12.51 12.23 5.80
CA ASN A 157 -12.82 12.47 4.40
C ASN A 157 -12.77 11.18 3.56
N VAL A 158 -13.95 10.59 3.36
CA VAL A 158 -14.15 9.36 2.56
C VAL A 158 -13.46 9.38 1.19
N PHE A 159 -13.36 10.54 0.52
CA PHE A 159 -12.72 10.63 -0.79
C PHE A 159 -11.18 10.57 -0.71
N LEU A 160 -10.59 11.08 0.38
CA LEU A 160 -9.16 10.94 0.63
C LEU A 160 -8.82 9.51 1.05
N LYS A 161 -9.63 8.88 1.91
CA LYS A 161 -9.47 7.46 2.28
C LYS A 161 -9.49 6.54 1.04
N ILE A 162 -10.50 6.69 0.17
CA ILE A 162 -10.60 5.93 -1.10
C ILE A 162 -9.38 6.19 -1.99
N ALA A 163 -8.97 7.45 -2.16
CA ALA A 163 -7.80 7.78 -2.97
C ALA A 163 -6.50 7.15 -2.40
N ALA A 164 -6.35 7.11 -1.08
CA ALA A 164 -5.17 6.56 -0.42
C ALA A 164 -5.10 5.02 -0.48
N LEU A 165 -6.23 4.34 -0.27
CA LEU A 165 -6.36 2.88 -0.44
C LEU A 165 -5.99 2.45 -1.87
N GLU A 166 -6.72 2.98 -2.85
CA GLU A 166 -6.54 2.63 -4.27
C GLU A 166 -5.13 2.95 -4.79
N SER A 167 -4.50 4.02 -4.28
CA SER A 167 -3.09 4.34 -4.60
C SER A 167 -2.10 3.39 -3.92
N GLY A 168 -2.40 2.89 -2.71
CA GLY A 168 -1.56 1.95 -1.98
C GLY A 168 -1.54 0.56 -2.61
N GLU A 169 -2.70 0.10 -3.10
CA GLU A 169 -2.84 -1.19 -3.78
C GLU A 169 -2.38 -1.17 -5.25
N ALA A 170 -2.25 0.01 -5.87
CA ALA A 170 -2.04 0.18 -7.31
C ALA A 170 -0.91 -0.70 -7.88
N THR A 171 0.23 -0.76 -7.19
CA THR A 171 1.40 -1.56 -7.57
C THR A 171 1.19 -3.06 -7.36
N VAL A 172 0.45 -3.47 -6.33
CA VAL A 172 0.14 -4.89 -6.05
C VAL A 172 -0.86 -5.44 -7.08
N LYS A 173 -1.85 -4.63 -7.46
CA LYS A 173 -2.79 -4.94 -8.55
C LYS A 173 -2.06 -5.22 -9.89
N CYS A 174 -0.89 -4.63 -10.13
CA CYS A 174 -0.06 -4.95 -11.31
C CYS A 174 0.62 -6.32 -11.26
N PHE A 175 0.77 -6.94 -10.09
CA PHE A 175 1.32 -8.31 -9.96
C PHE A 175 0.21 -9.38 -10.00
N LEU A 176 -0.99 -9.07 -9.50
CA LEU A 176 -2.07 -10.05 -9.33
C LEU A 176 -3.08 -10.12 -10.50
N HIS A 177 -3.03 -9.17 -11.45
CA HIS A 177 -3.96 -9.10 -12.59
C HIS A 177 -3.30 -9.31 -13.97
N ASN A 178 -2.08 -9.88 -14.02
CA ASN A 178 -1.40 -10.28 -15.26
C ASN A 178 -1.48 -11.79 -15.47
#